data_AF-A0A8J7WFT8-F1
#
_entry.id   AF-A0A8J7WFT8-F1
#
_cell.length_a   1.000
_cell.length_b   1.000
_cell.length_c   1.000
_cell.angle_alpha   90.00
_cell.angle_beta   90.00
_cell.angle_gamma   90.00
#
_symmetry.space_group_name_H-M   'P 1'
#
loop_
_entity.id
_entity.type
_entity.pdbx_description
1 polymer ?
#
loop_
_entity_poly.entity_id
_entity_poly.type
_entity_poly.pdbx_seq_one_letter_code
_entity_poly.pdbx_strand_id
1 'polypeptide(L)'
;MSRNFAWLPYHPGHVTLVPFQANMNILTGWMSGCWLALVSVGGASYFAHVGTETNAQHPSTIAVKNGIKIAIGAGVMTVQRAFQMICQGSPNTLGCVSVNRHFYTLGLSMSPTSKGAMKMRIDSKTRIVPQPGLPSGY
;
A
#
# COMPACT_ATOMS: atom_id res chain seq x y z
N MET A 1 19.21 -2.21 -17.44
CA MET A 1 18.90 -2.30 -15.98
C MET A 1 17.45 -2.77 -15.84
N SER A 2 17.23 -4.00 -15.40
CA SER A 2 15.89 -4.51 -15.08
C SER A 2 15.43 -3.93 -13.74
N ARG A 3 14.18 -3.47 -13.65
CA ARG A 3 13.59 -3.05 -12.37
C ARG A 3 13.36 -4.31 -11.53
N ASN A 4 14.04 -4.46 -10.39
CA ASN A 4 13.83 -5.56 -9.44
C ASN A 4 12.66 -5.29 -8.47
N PHE A 5 11.65 -4.56 -8.93
CA PHE A 5 10.45 -4.25 -8.17
C PHE A 5 9.24 -4.04 -9.09
N ALA A 6 8.07 -4.39 -8.58
CA ALA A 6 6.80 -3.97 -9.16
C ALA A 6 6.37 -2.63 -8.59
N TRP A 7 5.90 -1.75 -9.47
CA TRP A 7 5.24 -0.52 -9.07
C TRP A 7 3.75 -0.76 -8.92
N LEU A 8 3.21 -0.49 -7.74
CA LEU A 8 1.78 -0.49 -7.47
C LEU A 8 1.32 0.97 -7.38
N PRO A 9 0.74 1.54 -8.46
CA PRO A 9 0.36 2.94 -8.44
C PRO A 9 -0.73 3.18 -7.38
N TYR A 10 -0.57 4.25 -6.62
CA TYR A 10 -1.67 4.75 -5.80
C TYR A 10 -2.72 5.41 -6.70
N HIS A 11 -3.98 5.01 -6.55
CA HIS A 11 -5.11 5.68 -7.16
C HIS A 11 -6.16 6.01 -6.08
N PRO A 12 -6.46 7.29 -5.81
CA PRO A 12 -7.46 7.68 -4.82
C PRO A 12 -8.82 7.02 -5.10
N GLY A 13 -9.50 6.51 -4.06
CA GLY A 13 -10.83 5.92 -4.16
C GLY A 13 -10.91 4.57 -4.90
N HIS A 14 -9.78 3.94 -5.20
CA HIS A 14 -9.72 2.70 -5.97
C HIS A 14 -8.89 1.63 -5.27
N VAL A 15 -9.17 0.36 -5.63
CA VAL A 15 -8.28 -0.76 -5.31
C VAL A 15 -7.37 -1.00 -6.49
N THR A 16 -6.08 -0.87 -6.28
CA THR A 16 -5.07 -1.27 -7.25
C THR A 16 -4.48 -2.60 -6.82
N LEU A 17 -4.26 -3.48 -7.80
CA LEU A 17 -3.75 -4.82 -7.60
C LEU A 17 -2.50 -5.01 -8.46
N VAL A 18 -1.51 -5.70 -7.91
CA VAL A 18 -0.40 -6.23 -8.70
C VAL A 18 -0.20 -7.70 -8.33
N PRO A 19 0.06 -8.60 -9.30
CA PRO A 19 0.36 -10.00 -9.00
C PRO A 19 1.48 -10.10 -7.97
N PHE A 20 1.24 -10.86 -6.91
CA PHE A 20 2.24 -11.06 -5.86
C PHE A 20 3.22 -12.16 -6.28
N GLN A 21 4.49 -11.79 -6.42
CA GLN A 21 5.58 -12.72 -6.73
C GLN A 21 6.52 -12.83 -5.55
N ALA A 22 6.92 -14.05 -5.18
CA ALA A 22 7.68 -14.31 -3.96
C ALA A 22 9.03 -13.56 -3.89
N ASN A 23 9.65 -13.28 -5.04
CA ASN A 23 10.99 -12.68 -5.12
C ASN A 23 11.00 -11.24 -5.67
N MET A 24 9.84 -10.57 -5.65
CA MET A 24 9.72 -9.22 -6.19
C MET A 24 9.39 -8.24 -5.07
N ASN A 25 10.19 -7.18 -4.95
CA ASN A 25 9.82 -6.07 -4.09
C ASN A 25 8.64 -5.32 -4.70
N ILE A 26 7.75 -4.80 -3.88
CA ILE A 26 6.66 -3.95 -4.36
C ILE A 26 6.83 -2.57 -3.74
N LEU A 27 6.84 -1.55 -4.58
CA LEU A 27 6.86 -0.15 -4.20
C LEU A 27 5.50 0.44 -4.55
N THR A 28 4.88 1.14 -3.60
CA THR A 28 3.61 1.83 -3.83
C THR A 28 3.74 3.34 -3.69
N GLY A 29 2.83 4.08 -4.35
CA GLY A 29 2.75 5.54 -4.31
C GLY A 29 2.40 6.12 -2.94
N TRP A 30 2.15 7.43 -2.91
CA TRP A 30 1.86 8.18 -1.67
C TRP A 30 0.71 7.57 -0.86
N MET A 31 0.88 7.60 0.45
CA MET A 31 0.04 6.88 1.41
C MET A 31 -0.54 7.87 2.43
N SER A 32 -1.86 8.06 2.45
CA SER A 32 -2.54 8.86 3.48
C SER A 32 -3.82 8.17 3.95
N GLY A 33 -3.72 7.34 4.99
CA GLY A 33 -4.86 6.58 5.51
C GLY A 33 -5.29 5.41 4.61
N CYS A 34 -4.40 4.93 3.75
CA CYS A 34 -4.65 3.83 2.81
C CYS A 34 -4.37 2.45 3.43
N TRP A 35 -5.06 1.42 2.94
CA TRP A 35 -4.87 0.04 3.40
C TRP A 35 -4.08 -0.78 2.38
N LEU A 36 -3.11 -1.54 2.89
CA LEU A 36 -2.31 -2.47 2.11
C LEU A 36 -2.62 -3.89 2.57
N ALA A 37 -2.81 -4.79 1.61
CA ALA A 37 -3.15 -6.17 1.90
C ALA A 37 -2.54 -7.14 0.89
N LEU A 38 -2.17 -8.31 1.38
CA LEU A 38 -2.00 -9.48 0.53
C LEU A 38 -3.35 -10.19 0.46
N VAL A 39 -3.89 -10.35 -0.74
CA VAL A 39 -5.21 -10.92 -0.98
C VAL A 39 -5.14 -12.07 -1.99
N SER A 40 -6.10 -12.98 -1.93
CA SER A 40 -6.37 -13.96 -2.98
C SER A 40 -7.64 -13.55 -3.73
N VAL A 41 -7.58 -13.54 -5.06
CA VAL A 41 -8.73 -13.30 -5.95
C VAL A 41 -8.71 -14.37 -7.04
N GLY A 42 -9.77 -15.18 -7.11
CA GLY A 42 -9.82 -16.30 -8.07
C GLY A 42 -8.67 -17.30 -7.90
N GLY A 43 -8.17 -17.51 -6.68
CA GLY A 43 -7.06 -18.40 -6.37
C GLY A 43 -5.65 -17.82 -6.62
N ALA A 44 -5.54 -16.67 -7.29
CA ALA A 44 -4.27 -15.99 -7.51
C ALA A 44 -3.99 -14.96 -6.40
N SER A 45 -2.73 -14.87 -5.98
CA SER A 45 -2.30 -13.94 -4.93
C SER A 45 -1.93 -12.58 -5.51
N TYR A 46 -2.47 -11.52 -4.92
CA TYR A 46 -2.23 -10.13 -5.31
C TYR A 46 -1.81 -9.32 -4.11
N PHE A 47 -0.98 -8.32 -4.37
CA PHE A 47 -0.77 -7.24 -3.44
C PHE A 47 -1.71 -6.09 -3.79
N ALA A 48 -2.54 -5.73 -2.82
CA ALA A 48 -3.60 -4.73 -2.95
C ALA A 48 -3.23 -3.45 -2.24
N HIS A 49 -3.47 -2.33 -2.91
CA HIS A 49 -3.46 -1.01 -2.32
C HIS A 49 -4.83 -0.37 -2.50
N VAL A 50 -5.46 -0.10 -1.35
CA VAL A 50 -6.80 0.47 -1.24
C VAL A 50 -6.64 1.95 -0.93
N GLY A 51 -6.78 2.75 -1.97
CA GLY A 51 -6.57 4.18 -1.92
C GLY A 51 -7.73 4.89 -1.25
N THR A 52 -7.43 5.75 -0.30
CA THR A 52 -8.38 6.65 0.36
C THR A 52 -8.27 8.04 -0.21
N GLU A 53 -9.36 8.63 -0.65
CA GLU A 53 -9.38 9.98 -1.20
C GLU A 53 -9.58 11.00 -0.10
N THR A 54 -8.63 11.95 0.05
CA THR A 54 -8.67 13.13 0.93
C THR A 54 -8.81 12.84 2.43
N ASN A 55 -9.84 12.11 2.86
CA ASN A 55 -10.07 11.66 4.22
C ASN A 55 -10.90 10.35 4.25
N ALA A 56 -11.08 9.80 5.45
CA ALA A 56 -11.78 8.53 5.66
C ALA A 56 -13.28 8.56 5.36
N GLN A 57 -13.90 9.74 5.32
CA GLN A 57 -15.35 9.95 5.13
C GLN A 57 -15.71 10.40 3.71
N HIS A 58 -14.72 10.57 2.83
CA HIS A 58 -15.01 10.90 1.45
C HIS A 58 -15.87 9.80 0.81
N PRO A 59 -16.91 10.12 0.02
CA PRO A 59 -17.81 9.11 -0.54
C PRO A 59 -17.10 8.00 -1.32
N SER A 60 -16.04 8.33 -2.08
CA SER A 60 -15.23 7.32 -2.79
C SER A 60 -14.45 6.41 -1.85
N THR A 61 -13.93 6.95 -0.74
CA THR A 61 -13.27 6.17 0.32
C THR A 61 -14.26 5.20 0.97
N ILE A 62 -15.48 5.66 1.25
CA ILE A 62 -16.54 4.80 1.81
C ILE A 62 -16.94 3.71 0.79
N ALA A 63 -17.13 4.09 -0.47
CA ALA A 63 -17.49 3.17 -1.54
C ALA A 63 -16.44 2.07 -1.73
N VAL A 64 -15.16 2.42 -1.81
CA VAL A 64 -14.08 1.43 -1.99
C VAL A 64 -13.97 0.49 -0.78
N LYS A 65 -14.09 1.03 0.44
CA LYS A 65 -14.10 0.23 1.68
C LYS A 65 -15.25 -0.77 1.70
N ASN A 66 -16.45 -0.31 1.37
CA ASN A 66 -17.64 -1.17 1.33
C ASN A 66 -17.55 -2.22 0.21
N GLY A 67 -17.06 -1.85 -0.96
CA GLY A 67 -16.86 -2.77 -2.09
C GLY A 67 -15.94 -3.93 -1.73
N ILE A 68 -14.85 -3.65 -1.01
CA ILE A 68 -13.94 -4.68 -0.49
C ILE A 68 -14.64 -5.58 0.53
N LYS A 69 -15.38 -5.01 1.48
CA LYS A 69 -16.13 -5.78 2.47
C LYS A 69 -17.11 -6.74 1.81
N ILE A 70 -17.81 -6.28 0.78
CA ILE A 70 -18.72 -7.10 -0.03
C ILE A 70 -17.95 -8.20 -0.76
N ALA A 71 -16.84 -7.88 -1.42
CA ALA A 71 -16.03 -8.87 -2.14
C ALA A 71 -15.47 -9.96 -1.21
N ILE A 72 -15.10 -9.60 0.02
CA ILE A 72 -14.67 -10.54 1.05
C ILE A 72 -15.85 -11.40 1.53
N GLY A 73 -16.98 -10.78 1.88
CA GLY A 73 -18.18 -11.48 2.34
C GLY A 73 -18.76 -12.44 1.30
N ALA A 74 -18.62 -12.10 0.01
CA ALA A 74 -19.03 -12.94 -1.11
C ALA A 74 -18.02 -14.04 -1.47
N GLY A 75 -16.85 -14.11 -0.80
CA GLY A 75 -15.80 -15.10 -1.10
C GLY A 75 -15.05 -14.85 -2.41
N VAL A 76 -15.28 -13.73 -3.09
CA VAL A 76 -14.56 -13.32 -4.31
C VAL A 76 -13.12 -12.93 -3.99
N MET A 77 -12.91 -12.38 -2.79
CA MET A 77 -11.61 -11.96 -2.27
C MET A 77 -11.37 -12.58 -0.90
N THR A 78 -10.14 -13.04 -0.64
CA THR A 78 -9.72 -13.47 0.71
C THR A 78 -8.52 -12.66 1.16
N VAL A 79 -8.59 -12.07 2.36
CA VAL A 79 -7.45 -11.35 2.95
C VAL A 79 -6.51 -12.36 3.61
N GLN A 80 -5.31 -12.50 3.06
CA GLN A 80 -4.28 -13.37 3.63
C GLN A 80 -3.52 -12.65 4.74
N ARG A 81 -3.16 -11.38 4.50
CA ARG A 81 -2.47 -10.51 5.46
C ARG A 81 -2.86 -9.07 5.22
N ALA A 82 -3.08 -8.32 6.29
CA ALA A 82 -3.35 -6.89 6.24
C ALA A 82 -2.27 -6.11 6.97
N PHE A 83 -2.04 -4.88 6.54
CA PHE A 83 -1.03 -4.02 7.12
C PHE A 83 -1.66 -2.68 7.42
N GLN A 84 -1.80 -2.39 8.72
CA GLN A 84 -2.23 -1.08 9.18
C GLN A 84 -0.99 -0.19 9.28
N MET A 85 -0.92 0.82 8.43
CA MET A 85 0.22 1.73 8.38
C MET A 85 0.13 2.77 9.51
N ILE A 86 1.26 3.04 10.15
CA ILE A 86 1.45 4.13 11.10
C ILE A 86 1.88 5.38 10.29
N CYS A 87 1.00 5.89 9.44
CA CYS A 87 1.28 7.09 8.64
C CYS A 87 0.04 7.96 8.56
N GLN A 88 -0.08 8.91 9.48
CA GLN A 88 -1.02 10.01 9.32
C GLN A 88 -0.40 11.04 8.35
N GLY A 89 -0.93 11.14 7.13
CA GLY A 89 -0.88 12.36 6.32
C GLY A 89 0.48 12.90 5.88
N SER A 90 1.57 12.14 5.90
CA SER A 90 2.86 12.62 5.38
C SER A 90 2.92 12.49 3.86
N PRO A 91 3.09 13.60 3.10
CA PRO A 91 3.26 13.54 1.64
C PRO A 91 4.58 12.87 1.22
N ASN A 92 5.46 12.57 2.17
CA ASN A 92 6.79 12.03 1.88
C ASN A 92 6.95 10.58 2.35
N THR A 93 5.87 9.80 2.39
CA THR A 93 5.92 8.43 2.87
C THR A 93 5.49 7.43 1.79
N LEU A 94 6.32 6.41 1.55
CA LEU A 94 6.00 5.28 0.67
C LEU A 94 5.79 4.00 1.48
N GLY A 95 4.92 3.12 0.97
CA GLY A 95 4.86 1.74 1.41
C GLY A 95 5.78 0.86 0.56
N CYS A 96 6.42 -0.13 1.16
CA CYS A 96 7.08 -1.20 0.39
C CYS A 96 6.95 -2.57 1.04
N VAL A 97 7.03 -3.59 0.18
CA VAL A 97 7.10 -5.01 0.56
C VAL A 97 8.46 -5.55 0.12
N SER A 98 9.21 -6.13 1.05
CA SER A 98 10.48 -6.79 0.73
C SER A 98 10.28 -8.23 0.25
N VAL A 99 11.31 -8.79 -0.39
CA VAL A 99 11.38 -10.22 -0.76
C VAL A 99 11.12 -11.18 0.42
N ASN A 100 11.47 -10.78 1.65
CA ASN A 100 11.20 -11.56 2.87
C ASN A 100 9.77 -11.35 3.40
N ARG A 101 8.89 -10.76 2.60
CA ARG A 101 7.48 -10.48 2.93
C ARG A 101 7.33 -9.60 4.15
N HIS A 102 8.28 -8.70 4.38
CA HIS A 102 8.19 -7.67 5.40
C HIS A 102 7.69 -6.38 4.80
N PHE A 103 6.80 -5.74 5.53
CA PHE A 103 6.22 -4.49 5.13
C PHE A 103 6.95 -3.36 5.83
N TYR A 104 7.22 -2.31 5.08
CA TYR A 104 7.86 -1.13 5.60
C TYR A 104 7.13 0.12 5.17
N THR A 105 7.10 1.07 6.10
CA THR A 105 6.94 2.48 5.82
C THR A 105 8.32 3.07 5.57
N LEU A 106 8.49 3.77 4.45
CA LEU A 106 9.70 4.51 4.12
C LEU A 106 9.39 6.00 4.15
N GLY A 107 9.98 6.73 5.09
CA GLY A 107 9.97 8.20 5.06
C GLY A 107 11.03 8.69 4.08
N LEU A 108 10.67 9.72 3.33
CA LEU A 108 11.49 10.33 2.30
C LEU A 108 11.79 11.78 2.68
N SER A 109 13.02 12.20 2.42
CA SER A 109 13.42 13.59 2.41
C SER A 109 13.89 13.96 1.01
N MET A 110 13.46 15.13 0.56
CA MET A 110 13.86 15.72 -0.71
C MET A 110 14.80 16.89 -0.41
N SER A 111 16.02 16.85 -0.93
CA SER A 111 16.97 17.95 -0.79
C SER A 111 17.58 18.34 -2.14
N PRO A 112 17.85 19.64 -2.36
CA PRO A 112 18.54 20.07 -3.57
C PRO A 112 19.98 19.57 -3.55
N THR A 113 20.47 19.15 -4.71
CA THR A 113 21.89 18.86 -4.94
C THR A 113 22.64 20.15 -5.26
N SER A 114 23.97 20.10 -5.19
CA SER A 114 24.84 21.22 -5.60
C SER A 114 24.67 21.64 -7.07
N LYS A 115 24.00 20.81 -7.89
CA LYS A 115 23.69 21.09 -9.31
C LYS A 115 22.20 21.47 -9.53
N GLY A 116 21.45 21.76 -8.46
CA GLY A 116 20.04 22.15 -8.55
C GLY A 116 19.04 21.00 -8.78
N ALA A 117 19.49 19.78 -9.04
CA ALA A 117 18.62 18.61 -9.13
C ALA A 117 18.09 18.22 -7.74
N MET A 118 16.87 17.67 -7.65
CA MET A 118 16.33 17.14 -6.40
C MET A 118 16.84 15.73 -6.13
N LYS A 119 17.39 15.48 -4.94
CA LYS A 119 17.77 14.15 -4.47
C LYS A 119 16.74 13.65 -3.46
N MET A 120 16.23 12.46 -3.72
CA MET A 120 15.42 11.72 -2.77
C MET A 120 16.31 10.88 -1.86
N ARG A 121 16.08 10.93 -0.54
CA ARG A 121 16.75 10.10 0.46
C ARG A 121 15.71 9.43 1.35
N ILE A 122 15.89 8.15 1.66
CA ILE A 122 15.13 7.48 2.72
C ILE A 122 15.71 7.96 4.07
N ASP A 123 14.90 8.66 4.87
CA ASP A 123 15.31 9.13 6.20
C ASP A 123 14.94 8.16 7.32
N SER A 124 13.89 7.36 7.11
CA SER A 124 13.33 6.46 8.10
C SER A 124 12.75 5.22 7.42
N LYS A 125 12.87 4.09 8.12
CA LYS A 125 12.33 2.80 7.70
C LYS A 125 11.70 2.11 8.90
N THR A 126 10.39 1.97 8.88
CA THR A 126 9.63 1.37 9.99
C THR A 126 8.99 0.07 9.52
N ARG A 127 9.32 -1.05 10.18
CA ARG A 127 8.69 -2.35 9.87
C ARG A 127 7.28 -2.39 10.45
N ILE A 128 6.31 -2.79 9.65
CA ILE A 128 4.91 -2.96 10.07
C ILE A 128 4.66 -4.43 10.37
N VAL A 129 4.00 -4.68 11.51
CA VAL A 129 3.53 -6.01 11.88
C VAL A 129 2.20 -6.26 11.18
N PRO A 130 2.07 -7.32 10.35
CA PRO A 130 0.80 -7.69 9.78
C PRO A 130 -0.25 -7.95 10.88
N GLN A 131 -1.47 -7.51 10.62
CA GLN A 131 -2.63 -7.88 11.42
C GLN A 131 -3.46 -8.93 10.67
N PRO A 132 -4.09 -9.87 11.39
CA PRO A 132 -5.09 -10.76 10.80
C PRO A 132 -6.37 -9.97 10.48
N GLY A 133 -6.81 -10.02 9.23
CA GLY A 133 -8.09 -9.40 8.81
C GLY A 133 -8.04 -7.90 8.52
N LEU A 134 -9.19 -7.30 8.22
CA LEU A 134 -9.31 -5.85 7.96
C LEU A 134 -9.07 -5.06 9.28
N PRO A 135 -8.28 -3.97 9.30
CA PRO A 135 -8.11 -3.18 10.52
C PRO A 135 -9.44 -2.54 10.96
N SER A 136 -9.65 -2.41 12.27
CA SER A 136 -10.86 -1.75 12.80
C SER A 136 -10.94 -0.30 12.30
N GLY A 137 -12.06 0.08 11.68
CA GLY A 137 -12.24 1.40 11.07
C GLY A 137 -11.84 1.50 9.58
N TYR A 138 -11.41 0.39 8.97
CA TYR A 138 -11.57 0.17 7.52
C TYR A 138 -12.92 -0.45 7.21
#